data_AF-A0A9P3FJY4-F1
#
_entry.id   AF-A0A9P3FJY4-F1
#
_cell.length_a   1.000
_cell.length_b   1.000
_cell.length_c   1.000
_cell.angle_alpha   90.00
_cell.angle_beta   90.00
_cell.angle_gamma   90.00
#
_symmetry.space_group_name_H-M   'P 1'
#
loop_
_entity.id
_entity.type
_entity.pdbx_description
1 polymer ?
#
loop_
_entity_poly.entity_id
_entity_poly.type
_entity_poly.pdbx_seq_one_letter_code
_entity_poly.pdbx_strand_id
1 'polypeptide(L)'
;MPTEVSTFRQIVEQTLQDVLDDFGIKLPSQDQHFGVDFPHPIPPPEETNSEKLNLSLVGAIPACANAIVAAAIFQGRGGGAQRVEIDLRRGHNYIDPDIGMTPSLNGQEIPLDVVFGNSFLKNIYETKDHKYAVLSAVYVDLVYQWTAFLGCSVAQSDVAEAVKSWNAAHLVEAAAAAGLPMAICQTEETWKLHAQGVELGKKPWAPVEKVPSVLAENASIPLALPPHTARPLSGLRVLCLTHAIAGPSAGRTLAEHGASVLQIMFAHGFEHLFVYSYASLGLSTARLNLHKEAHRARLQALVKDAHVWIDSYRPDATAKFGFSNSDLHHINASLIICRVTCYGTSGSWKAKPGFDMQGSSSSRMMALIGQGVGDGRPQWPPGMVINDYTTGYAAASAIQSIILKRVQGEVGAQHGWLVTPSLTGTAMAILKYFKTSRFSPPADQEGSHALPPETPEGTTNLGYLETLAPLPKLSVTPISYELELLGPMGSALSRFPGYDTEYDSEAAIPMKKEDVAEQVGAPKVRRLEELRRLGKAYKESKKWT
;
A
#
# COMPACT_ATOMS: atom_id res chain seq x y z
N MET A 1 8.78 -40.44 -0.71
CA MET A 1 8.76 -40.07 -2.14
C MET A 1 7.64 -39.05 -2.30
N PRO A 2 7.84 -37.84 -2.83
CA PRO A 2 6.72 -36.96 -3.10
C PRO A 2 6.00 -37.47 -4.35
N THR A 3 4.77 -37.91 -4.13
CA THR A 3 3.78 -38.38 -5.10
C THR A 3 3.18 -37.21 -5.87
N GLU A 4 3.14 -37.35 -7.20
CA GLU A 4 2.55 -36.49 -8.24
C GLU A 4 3.14 -35.09 -8.43
N VAL A 5 3.63 -34.81 -9.65
CA VAL A 5 4.00 -33.46 -10.10
C VAL A 5 2.72 -32.64 -10.17
N SER A 6 2.51 -31.74 -9.21
CA SER A 6 1.39 -30.80 -9.27
C SER A 6 1.48 -29.97 -10.55
N THR A 7 0.40 -29.87 -11.31
CA THR A 7 0.37 -29.00 -12.50
C THR A 7 0.54 -27.53 -12.06
N PHE A 8 1.02 -26.66 -12.95
CA PHE A 8 1.11 -25.23 -12.61
C PHE A 8 -0.26 -24.68 -12.18
N ARG A 9 -1.35 -25.15 -12.80
CA ARG A 9 -2.72 -24.76 -12.43
C ARG A 9 -3.04 -25.11 -10.98
N GLN A 10 -2.71 -26.32 -10.52
CA GLN A 10 -2.94 -26.71 -9.12
C GLN A 10 -2.14 -25.83 -8.14
N ILE A 11 -0.90 -25.49 -8.47
CA ILE A 11 -0.08 -24.57 -7.68
C ILE A 11 -0.76 -23.20 -7.56
N VAL A 12 -1.22 -22.66 -8.69
CA VAL A 12 -1.86 -21.34 -8.78
C VAL A 12 -3.19 -21.32 -8.03
N GLU A 13 -4.07 -22.30 -8.27
CA GLU A 13 -5.37 -22.42 -7.62
C GLU A 13 -5.24 -22.60 -6.10
N GLN A 14 -4.30 -23.44 -5.65
CA GLN A 14 -4.03 -23.61 -4.22
C GLN A 14 -3.50 -22.32 -3.60
N THR A 15 -2.55 -21.64 -4.26
CA THR A 15 -2.01 -20.36 -3.76
C THR A 15 -3.09 -19.29 -3.71
N LEU A 16 -3.96 -19.24 -4.71
CA LEU A 16 -5.09 -18.32 -4.76
C LEU A 16 -6.10 -18.62 -3.65
N GLN A 17 -6.46 -19.88 -3.43
CA GLN A 17 -7.35 -20.26 -2.33
C GLN A 17 -6.74 -19.90 -0.96
N ASP A 18 -5.47 -20.19 -0.73
CA ASP A 18 -4.74 -19.79 0.50
C ASP A 18 -4.85 -18.28 0.77
N VAL A 19 -4.75 -17.45 -0.28
CA VAL A 19 -4.90 -15.99 -0.16
C VAL A 19 -6.36 -15.61 0.08
N LEU A 20 -7.32 -16.23 -0.62
CA LEU A 20 -8.74 -15.97 -0.43
C LEU A 20 -9.25 -16.38 0.96
N ASP A 21 -8.65 -17.42 1.57
CA ASP A 21 -8.97 -17.90 2.91
C ASP A 21 -8.69 -16.83 3.98
N ASP A 22 -7.63 -16.03 3.83
CA ASP A 22 -7.33 -14.90 4.72
C ASP A 22 -8.46 -13.83 4.71
N PHE A 23 -9.31 -13.83 3.68
CA PHE A 23 -10.48 -12.95 3.56
C PHE A 23 -11.82 -13.68 3.76
N GLY A 24 -11.79 -15.00 4.02
CA GLY A 24 -12.97 -15.85 4.18
C GLY A 24 -13.76 -16.04 2.89
N ILE A 25 -13.07 -16.08 1.74
CA ILE A 25 -13.69 -16.20 0.41
C ILE A 25 -13.31 -17.55 -0.19
N LYS A 26 -14.27 -18.21 -0.85
CA LYS A 26 -14.02 -19.45 -1.57
C LYS A 26 -13.69 -19.18 -3.03
N LEU A 27 -12.73 -19.91 -3.57
CA LEU A 27 -12.52 -19.97 -5.00
C LEU A 27 -13.81 -20.52 -5.65
N PRO A 28 -14.34 -19.85 -6.67
CA PRO A 28 -15.57 -20.27 -7.32
C PRO A 28 -15.37 -21.58 -8.10
N SER A 29 -16.39 -22.42 -8.14
CA SER A 29 -16.41 -23.61 -8.98
C SER A 29 -16.37 -23.22 -10.45
N GLN A 30 -15.55 -23.92 -11.25
CA GLN A 30 -15.48 -23.72 -12.69
C GLN A 30 -16.79 -24.20 -13.35
N ASP A 31 -17.57 -23.27 -13.89
CA ASP A 31 -18.70 -23.58 -14.78
C ASP A 31 -18.61 -22.76 -16.08
N GLN A 32 -19.62 -22.88 -16.95
CA GLN A 32 -19.61 -22.21 -18.26
C GLN A 32 -19.68 -20.68 -18.17
N HIS A 33 -20.13 -20.12 -17.04
CA HIS A 33 -20.45 -18.70 -16.90
C HIS A 33 -19.60 -17.97 -15.84
N PHE A 34 -19.17 -18.67 -14.78
CA PHE A 34 -18.24 -18.17 -13.76
C PHE A 34 -16.99 -19.06 -13.70
N GLY A 35 -15.81 -18.46 -13.80
CA GLY A 35 -14.56 -19.21 -13.71
C GLY A 35 -13.32 -18.32 -13.70
N VAL A 36 -12.19 -18.93 -13.35
CA VAL A 36 -10.87 -18.28 -13.37
C VAL A 36 -9.98 -19.00 -14.38
N ASP A 37 -9.44 -18.27 -15.34
CA ASP A 37 -8.61 -18.81 -16.40
C ASP A 37 -7.16 -18.35 -16.28
N PHE A 38 -6.26 -19.34 -16.30
CA PHE A 38 -4.82 -19.16 -16.38
C PHE A 38 -4.36 -19.67 -17.75
N PRO A 39 -4.30 -18.82 -18.78
CA PRO A 39 -4.07 -19.26 -20.16
C PRO A 39 -2.66 -19.80 -20.39
N HIS A 40 -1.70 -19.44 -19.52
CA HIS A 40 -0.29 -19.81 -19.65
C HIS A 40 0.33 -20.23 -18.31
N PRO A 41 1.42 -21.03 -18.35
CA PRO A 41 2.15 -21.42 -17.15
C PRO A 41 2.81 -20.24 -16.42
N ILE A 42 3.32 -20.53 -15.22
CA ILE A 42 4.12 -19.59 -14.44
C ILE A 42 5.53 -19.49 -15.06
N PRO A 43 6.10 -18.28 -15.23
CA PRO A 43 7.48 -18.14 -15.69
C PRO A 43 8.53 -18.76 -14.78
N PRO A 44 9.67 -19.16 -15.35
CA PRO A 44 10.83 -19.55 -14.58
C PRO A 44 11.27 -18.40 -13.64
N PRO A 45 11.62 -18.70 -12.38
CA PRO A 45 12.01 -17.67 -11.41
C PRO A 45 13.17 -16.76 -11.89
N GLU A 46 14.13 -17.32 -12.63
CA GLU A 46 15.26 -16.63 -13.24
C GLU A 46 14.86 -15.51 -14.21
N GLU A 47 13.74 -15.65 -14.92
CA GLU A 47 13.22 -14.62 -15.83
C GLU A 47 12.49 -13.48 -15.10
N THR A 48 12.15 -13.68 -13.83
CA THR A 48 11.43 -12.69 -13.01
C THR A 48 12.34 -11.94 -12.02
N ASN A 49 13.66 -12.12 -12.11
CA ASN A 49 14.68 -11.55 -11.23
C ASN A 49 14.67 -12.08 -9.77
N SER A 50 14.08 -13.25 -9.48
CA SER A 50 14.16 -13.84 -8.14
C SER A 50 14.14 -15.36 -8.14
N GLU A 51 15.17 -15.99 -7.56
CA GLU A 51 15.17 -17.45 -7.35
C GLU A 51 14.44 -17.89 -6.07
N LYS A 52 14.16 -16.95 -5.15
CA LYS A 52 13.61 -17.27 -3.81
C LYS A 52 12.11 -17.01 -3.71
N LEU A 53 11.59 -16.08 -4.52
CA LEU A 53 10.19 -15.67 -4.54
C LEU A 53 9.63 -15.80 -5.95
N ASN A 54 8.41 -16.30 -6.07
CA ASN A 54 7.70 -16.36 -7.33
C ASN A 54 7.02 -15.00 -7.60
N LEU A 55 7.78 -14.04 -8.15
CA LEU A 55 7.34 -12.65 -8.31
C LEU A 55 6.14 -12.50 -9.26
N SER A 56 6.05 -13.38 -10.25
CA SER A 56 4.87 -13.55 -11.09
C SER A 56 3.61 -13.76 -10.23
N LEU A 57 3.64 -14.70 -9.29
CA LEU A 57 2.49 -14.96 -8.41
C LEU A 57 2.27 -13.84 -7.38
N VAL A 58 3.32 -13.17 -6.90
CA VAL A 58 3.17 -12.06 -5.94
C VAL A 58 2.30 -10.95 -6.50
N GLY A 59 2.46 -10.58 -7.78
CA GLY A 59 1.60 -9.58 -8.41
C GLY A 59 0.27 -10.15 -8.93
N ALA A 60 0.29 -11.34 -9.55
CA ALA A 60 -0.89 -11.90 -10.20
C ALA A 60 -1.96 -12.38 -9.21
N ILE A 61 -1.58 -13.11 -8.16
CA ILE A 61 -2.56 -13.74 -7.26
C ILE A 61 -3.41 -12.70 -6.51
N PRO A 62 -2.84 -11.63 -5.91
CA PRO A 62 -3.65 -10.61 -5.24
C PRO A 62 -4.53 -9.81 -6.21
N ALA A 63 -4.07 -9.54 -7.43
CA ALA A 63 -4.88 -8.91 -8.46
C ALA A 63 -6.07 -9.81 -8.87
N CYS A 64 -5.82 -11.11 -9.06
CA CYS A 64 -6.85 -12.11 -9.35
C CYS A 64 -7.89 -12.19 -8.22
N ALA A 65 -7.42 -12.22 -6.96
CA ALA A 65 -8.31 -12.24 -5.80
C ALA A 65 -9.26 -11.03 -5.79
N ASN A 66 -8.76 -9.83 -6.06
CA ASN A 66 -9.60 -8.63 -6.18
C ASN A 66 -10.65 -8.77 -7.30
N ALA A 67 -10.27 -9.26 -8.48
CA ALA A 67 -11.18 -9.45 -9.61
C ALA A 67 -12.27 -10.50 -9.33
N ILE A 68 -11.94 -11.60 -8.64
CA ILE A 68 -12.91 -12.63 -8.23
C ILE A 68 -13.93 -12.07 -7.27
N VAL A 69 -13.49 -11.31 -6.26
CA VAL A 69 -14.40 -10.71 -5.28
C VAL A 69 -15.28 -9.65 -5.93
N ALA A 70 -14.71 -8.84 -6.84
CA ALA A 70 -15.48 -7.89 -7.64
C ALA A 70 -16.56 -8.62 -8.48
N ALA A 71 -16.21 -9.72 -9.17
CA ALA A 71 -17.16 -10.51 -9.93
C ALA A 71 -18.29 -11.08 -9.05
N ALA A 72 -17.97 -11.56 -7.84
CA ALA A 72 -18.96 -12.04 -6.87
C ALA A 72 -19.86 -10.91 -6.36
N ILE A 73 -19.32 -9.72 -6.09
CA ILE A 73 -20.11 -8.53 -5.72
C ILE A 73 -21.07 -8.16 -6.84
N PHE A 74 -20.59 -8.12 -8.09
CA PHE A 74 -21.40 -7.81 -9.26
C PHE A 74 -22.59 -8.79 -9.39
N GLN A 75 -22.32 -10.09 -9.29
CA GLN A 75 -23.37 -11.11 -9.33
C GLN A 75 -24.36 -10.95 -8.17
N GLY A 76 -23.87 -10.74 -6.94
CA GLY A 76 -24.73 -10.53 -5.76
C GLY A 76 -25.60 -9.26 -5.84
N ARG A 77 -25.22 -8.30 -6.69
CA ARG A 77 -25.99 -7.07 -6.96
C ARG A 77 -26.93 -7.20 -8.17
N GLY A 78 -27.14 -8.42 -8.68
CA GLY A 78 -28.02 -8.71 -9.81
C GLY A 78 -27.38 -8.58 -11.18
N GLY A 79 -26.04 -8.51 -11.25
CA GLY A 79 -25.26 -8.66 -12.48
C GLY A 79 -25.15 -10.13 -12.92
N GLY A 80 -24.68 -10.33 -14.16
CA GLY A 80 -24.41 -11.68 -14.68
C GLY A 80 -23.14 -12.31 -14.10
N ALA A 81 -23.02 -13.63 -14.21
CA ALA A 81 -21.75 -14.32 -13.99
C ALA A 81 -20.71 -13.91 -15.04
N GLN A 82 -19.42 -13.96 -14.69
CA GLN A 82 -18.34 -13.62 -15.60
C GLN A 82 -17.06 -14.42 -15.34
N ARG A 83 -16.22 -14.50 -16.37
CA ARG A 83 -14.90 -15.13 -16.29
C ARG A 83 -13.83 -14.09 -15.95
N VAL A 84 -12.86 -14.53 -15.14
CA VAL A 84 -11.65 -13.76 -14.80
C VAL A 84 -10.46 -14.45 -15.44
N GLU A 85 -9.81 -13.81 -16.40
CA GLU A 85 -8.57 -14.30 -17.01
C GLU A 85 -7.37 -13.57 -16.42
N ILE A 86 -6.28 -14.30 -16.18
CA ILE A 86 -5.03 -13.69 -15.72
C ILE A 86 -3.79 -14.35 -16.34
N ASP A 87 -3.01 -13.56 -17.09
CA ASP A 87 -1.74 -14.00 -17.67
C ASP A 87 -0.61 -13.87 -16.64
N LEU A 88 -0.26 -15.00 -16.02
CA LEU A 88 0.76 -15.10 -14.99
C LEU A 88 2.11 -14.55 -15.47
N ARG A 89 2.41 -14.65 -16.77
CA ARG A 89 3.69 -14.20 -17.33
C ARG A 89 3.97 -12.71 -17.13
N ARG A 90 2.94 -11.92 -16.82
CA ARG A 90 3.04 -10.48 -16.55
C ARG A 90 2.97 -10.11 -15.08
N GLY A 91 2.70 -11.04 -14.18
CA GLY A 91 2.44 -10.73 -12.78
C GLY A 91 3.59 -10.00 -12.08
N HIS A 92 4.83 -10.26 -12.48
CA HIS A 92 6.02 -9.63 -11.92
C HIS A 92 6.12 -8.12 -12.20
N ASN A 93 5.40 -7.58 -13.18
CA ASN A 93 5.35 -6.13 -13.45
C ASN A 93 4.43 -5.37 -12.46
N TYR A 94 3.62 -6.09 -11.66
CA TYR A 94 2.59 -5.50 -10.79
C TYR A 94 3.01 -5.35 -9.33
N ILE A 95 4.24 -5.78 -9.00
CA ILE A 95 4.84 -5.59 -7.68
C ILE A 95 5.69 -4.32 -7.60
N ASP A 96 6.11 -3.80 -8.76
CA ASP A 96 6.79 -2.53 -8.97
C ASP A 96 6.67 -2.23 -10.47
N PRO A 97 6.03 -1.13 -10.89
CA PRO A 97 5.82 -0.83 -12.31
C PRO A 97 7.15 -0.76 -13.08
N ASP A 98 8.22 -0.25 -12.45
CA ASP A 98 9.54 -0.10 -13.08
C ASP A 98 10.15 -1.45 -13.48
N ILE A 99 9.61 -2.56 -12.98
CA ILE A 99 9.85 -3.88 -13.55
C ILE A 99 9.09 -3.96 -14.88
N GLY A 100 9.80 -3.70 -15.97
CA GLY A 100 9.30 -3.88 -17.33
C GLY A 100 8.69 -2.63 -17.97
N MET A 101 8.35 -1.58 -17.21
CA MET A 101 7.86 -0.31 -17.77
C MET A 101 8.06 0.89 -16.83
N THR A 102 8.62 1.99 -17.34
CA THR A 102 8.54 3.29 -16.65
C THR A 102 7.38 4.10 -17.23
N PRO A 103 6.42 4.62 -16.43
CA PRO A 103 5.33 5.44 -16.96
C PRO A 103 5.84 6.67 -17.72
N SER A 104 5.16 7.05 -18.80
CA SER A 104 5.54 8.19 -19.63
C SER A 104 4.41 9.22 -19.77
N LEU A 105 4.77 10.51 -19.83
CA LEU A 105 3.85 11.62 -20.10
C LEU A 105 4.29 12.35 -21.38
N ASN A 106 3.41 12.40 -22.37
CA ASN A 106 3.67 12.93 -23.71
C ASN A 106 4.93 12.31 -24.36
N GLY A 107 5.13 11.00 -24.15
CA GLY A 107 6.29 10.27 -24.65
C GLY A 107 7.61 10.54 -23.91
N GLN A 108 7.57 11.27 -22.78
CA GLN A 108 8.72 11.45 -21.91
C GLN A 108 8.56 10.59 -20.67
N GLU A 109 9.55 9.74 -20.38
CA GLU A 109 9.60 8.99 -19.12
C GLU A 109 9.49 9.95 -17.93
N ILE A 110 8.65 9.59 -16.97
CA ILE A 110 8.50 10.38 -15.75
C ILE A 110 9.78 10.24 -14.92
N PRO A 111 10.47 11.35 -14.60
CA PRO A 111 11.73 11.29 -13.89
C PRO A 111 11.54 10.84 -12.43
N LEU A 112 12.56 10.13 -11.93
CA LEU A 112 12.69 9.84 -10.52
C LEU A 112 13.21 11.08 -9.78
N ASP A 113 12.31 11.94 -9.31
CA ASP A 113 12.61 13.22 -8.64
C ASP A 113 13.15 13.07 -7.20
N VAL A 114 14.22 12.31 -7.03
CA VAL A 114 14.90 12.09 -5.74
C VAL A 114 16.11 13.01 -5.57
N VAL A 115 16.54 13.20 -4.32
CA VAL A 115 17.79 13.92 -4.03
C VAL A 115 18.96 13.21 -4.73
N PHE A 116 19.71 13.93 -5.56
CA PHE A 116 20.87 13.36 -6.23
C PHE A 116 21.90 12.86 -5.22
N GLY A 117 22.39 11.63 -5.40
CA GLY A 117 23.31 11.00 -4.44
C GLY A 117 22.68 10.66 -3.09
N ASN A 118 21.36 10.49 -3.01
CA ASN A 118 20.67 10.15 -1.77
C ASN A 118 21.14 8.80 -1.19
N SER A 119 21.95 8.90 -0.15
CA SER A 119 22.52 7.77 0.58
C SER A 119 21.49 6.91 1.34
N PHE A 120 20.25 7.34 1.45
CA PHE A 120 19.22 6.65 2.24
C PHE A 120 18.13 5.98 1.36
N LEU A 121 18.42 5.67 0.10
CA LEU A 121 17.48 4.94 -0.78
C LEU A 121 17.78 3.44 -0.81
N LYS A 122 18.91 3.05 -1.40
CA LYS A 122 19.25 1.64 -1.70
C LYS A 122 20.46 1.13 -0.92
N ASN A 123 20.94 1.86 0.08
CA ASN A 123 22.10 1.44 0.85
C ASN A 123 21.73 0.61 2.08
N ILE A 124 22.56 -0.38 2.37
CA ILE A 124 22.51 -1.21 3.57
C ILE A 124 23.80 -0.95 4.34
N TYR A 125 23.67 -0.40 5.54
CA TYR A 125 24.81 0.03 6.35
C TYR A 125 25.11 -0.95 7.47
N GLU A 126 26.39 -1.20 7.72
CA GLU A 126 26.81 -2.05 8.83
C GLU A 126 26.98 -1.23 10.12
N THR A 127 26.35 -1.68 11.21
CA THR A 127 26.48 -1.10 12.55
C THR A 127 27.76 -1.56 13.24
N LYS A 128 28.10 -0.95 14.38
CA LYS A 128 29.28 -1.29 15.20
C LYS A 128 29.34 -2.78 15.60
N ASP A 129 28.18 -3.36 15.86
CA ASP A 129 27.95 -4.74 16.28
C ASP A 129 27.63 -5.69 15.10
N HIS A 130 28.08 -5.33 13.89
CA HIS A 130 27.98 -6.15 12.67
C HIS A 130 26.55 -6.55 12.29
N LYS A 131 25.57 -5.68 12.56
CA LYS A 131 24.20 -5.80 12.07
C LYS A 131 24.01 -4.90 10.86
N TYR A 132 23.06 -5.25 10.00
CA TYR A 132 22.76 -4.50 8.79
C TYR A 132 21.54 -3.62 9.01
N ALA A 133 21.70 -2.32 8.82
CA ALA A 133 20.70 -1.29 9.02
C ALA A 133 20.24 -0.69 7.69
N VAL A 134 18.93 -0.51 7.57
CA VAL A 134 18.28 0.17 6.46
C VAL A 134 17.64 1.45 6.99
N LEU A 135 18.22 2.59 6.59
CA LEU A 135 17.74 3.93 6.90
C LEU A 135 17.12 4.49 5.62
N SER A 136 15.86 4.92 5.67
CA SER A 136 15.15 5.34 4.47
C SER A 136 14.86 6.84 4.44
N ALA A 137 15.11 7.47 3.29
CA ALA A 137 14.69 8.85 3.02
C ALA A 137 14.17 8.97 1.58
N VAL A 138 12.92 8.59 1.36
CA VAL A 138 12.29 8.69 0.04
C VAL A 138 11.79 10.11 -0.27
N TYR A 139 11.64 10.97 0.74
CA TYR A 139 11.29 12.39 0.59
C TYR A 139 12.46 13.31 0.97
N VAL A 140 12.53 14.47 0.33
CA VAL A 140 13.66 15.41 0.44
C VAL A 140 13.92 15.84 1.88
N ASP A 141 12.86 16.12 2.66
CA ASP A 141 12.98 16.54 4.05
C ASP A 141 13.55 15.44 4.95
N LEU A 142 13.28 14.15 4.67
CA LEU A 142 13.86 13.03 5.42
C LEU A 142 15.38 12.93 5.24
N VAL A 143 15.93 13.32 4.07
CA VAL A 143 17.39 13.32 3.85
C VAL A 143 18.06 14.31 4.80
N TYR A 144 17.50 15.51 4.93
CA TYR A 144 17.99 16.53 5.85
C TYR A 144 17.79 16.13 7.32
N GLN A 145 16.68 15.47 7.64
CA GLN A 145 16.43 14.97 8.99
C GLN A 145 17.43 13.88 9.40
N TRP A 146 17.75 12.95 8.50
CA TRP A 146 18.74 11.90 8.76
C TRP A 146 20.16 12.46 8.93
N THR A 147 20.60 13.33 8.04
CA THR A 147 21.92 13.97 8.13
C THR A 147 22.05 14.83 9.39
N ALA A 148 20.99 15.55 9.77
CA ALA A 148 20.91 16.27 11.04
C ALA A 148 21.00 15.33 12.25
N PHE A 149 20.23 14.25 12.27
CA PHE A 149 20.22 13.28 13.38
C PHE A 149 21.56 12.56 13.55
N LEU A 150 22.16 12.10 12.45
CA LEU A 150 23.46 11.41 12.47
C LEU A 150 24.63 12.38 12.69
N GLY A 151 24.44 13.68 12.41
CA GLY A 151 25.49 14.70 12.49
C GLY A 151 26.56 14.52 11.40
N CYS A 152 26.16 14.15 10.19
CA CYS A 152 27.06 13.86 9.06
C CYS A 152 26.54 14.51 7.76
N SER A 153 27.35 14.45 6.69
CA SER A 153 26.90 14.87 5.36
C SER A 153 26.02 13.78 4.71
N VAL A 154 25.49 14.07 3.51
CA VAL A 154 24.74 13.06 2.72
C VAL A 154 25.66 12.08 1.98
N ALA A 155 26.99 12.26 2.02
CA ALA A 155 27.92 11.36 1.36
C ALA A 155 27.82 9.94 1.96
N GLN A 156 27.82 8.92 1.09
CA GLN A 156 27.64 7.53 1.52
C GLN A 156 28.71 7.08 2.52
N SER A 157 29.96 7.54 2.36
CA SER A 157 31.06 7.30 3.28
C SER A 157 30.79 7.82 4.69
N ASP A 158 30.28 9.05 4.79
CA ASP A 158 30.05 9.73 6.05
C ASP A 158 28.86 9.12 6.78
N VAL A 159 27.81 8.74 6.04
CA VAL A 159 26.67 7.99 6.58
C VAL A 159 27.12 6.61 7.08
N ALA A 160 27.96 5.90 6.31
CA ALA A 160 28.49 4.60 6.71
C ALA A 160 29.33 4.71 7.99
N GLU A 161 30.24 5.69 8.08
CA GLU A 161 31.04 5.95 9.28
C GLU A 161 30.16 6.32 10.48
N ALA A 162 29.14 7.16 10.26
CA ALA A 162 28.19 7.52 11.30
C ALA A 162 27.45 6.28 11.81
N VAL A 163 26.85 5.47 10.94
CA VAL A 163 26.11 4.25 11.33
C VAL A 163 27.01 3.22 12.01
N LYS A 164 28.25 3.03 11.51
CA LYS A 164 29.25 2.11 12.10
C LYS A 164 29.69 2.51 13.50
N SER A 165 29.40 3.74 13.93
CA SER A 165 29.65 4.19 15.30
C SER A 165 28.55 3.82 16.31
N TRP A 166 27.43 3.25 15.87
CA TRP A 166 26.29 2.86 16.72
C TRP A 166 26.15 1.35 16.85
N ASN A 167 25.77 0.86 18.04
CA ASN A 167 25.18 -0.48 18.17
C ASN A 167 23.75 -0.47 17.59
N ALA A 168 23.34 -1.57 16.96
CA ALA A 168 22.06 -1.66 16.25
C ALA A 168 20.86 -1.34 17.15
N ALA A 169 20.83 -1.92 18.36
CA ALA A 169 19.72 -1.73 19.31
C ALA A 169 19.55 -0.25 19.70
N HIS A 170 20.65 0.46 19.98
CA HIS A 170 20.63 1.87 20.36
C HIS A 170 20.22 2.77 19.20
N LEU A 171 20.68 2.46 17.98
CA LEU A 171 20.32 3.24 16.79
C LEU A 171 18.81 3.12 16.50
N VAL A 172 18.25 1.92 16.58
CA VAL A 172 16.81 1.68 16.41
C VAL A 172 15.97 2.44 17.43
N GLU A 173 16.36 2.40 18.71
CA GLU A 173 15.68 3.12 19.77
C GLU A 173 15.71 4.64 19.52
N ALA A 174 16.89 5.18 19.24
CA ALA A 174 17.10 6.60 19.03
C ALA A 174 16.36 7.11 17.78
N ALA A 175 16.39 6.36 16.67
CA ALA A 175 15.65 6.71 15.46
C ALA A 175 14.13 6.64 15.66
N ALA A 176 13.64 5.64 16.40
CA ALA A 176 12.21 5.54 16.73
C ALA A 176 11.74 6.73 17.58
N ALA A 177 12.52 7.12 18.60
CA ALA A 177 12.25 8.32 19.40
C ALA A 177 12.32 9.61 18.55
N ALA A 178 13.22 9.63 17.57
CA ALA A 178 13.33 10.69 16.59
C ALA A 178 12.24 10.65 15.50
N GLY A 179 11.37 9.63 15.45
CA GLY A 179 10.37 9.50 14.39
C GLY A 179 10.97 9.33 12.99
N LEU A 180 12.17 8.73 12.89
CA LEU A 180 12.86 8.45 11.64
C LEU A 180 12.70 6.98 11.21
N PRO A 181 12.39 6.71 9.93
CA PRO A 181 12.11 5.36 9.44
C PRO A 181 13.41 4.57 9.25
N MET A 182 13.62 3.59 10.12
CA MET A 182 14.71 2.63 9.98
C MET A 182 14.34 1.24 10.47
N ALA A 183 15.09 0.26 10.03
CA ALA A 183 15.04 -1.10 10.56
C ALA A 183 16.41 -1.78 10.49
N ILE A 184 16.58 -2.79 11.33
CA ILE A 184 17.68 -3.76 11.21
C ILE A 184 17.17 -4.92 10.38
N CYS A 185 17.97 -5.37 9.41
CA CYS A 185 17.70 -6.57 8.64
C CYS A 185 17.68 -7.78 9.59
N GLN A 186 16.50 -8.35 9.80
CA GLN A 186 16.32 -9.50 10.68
C GLN A 186 16.60 -10.80 9.92
N THR A 187 17.14 -11.79 10.61
CA THR A 187 17.24 -13.17 10.12
C THR A 187 15.98 -13.96 10.49
N GLU A 188 15.87 -15.20 10.00
CA GLU A 188 14.78 -16.10 10.39
C GLU A 188 14.76 -16.34 11.91
N GLU A 189 15.93 -16.61 12.49
CA GLU A 189 16.11 -16.96 13.90
C GLU A 189 15.73 -15.79 14.82
N THR A 190 16.12 -14.59 14.41
CA THR A 190 15.86 -13.36 15.19
C THR A 190 14.41 -12.90 15.04
N TRP A 191 13.85 -12.93 13.83
CA TRP A 191 12.48 -12.47 13.60
C TRP A 191 11.41 -13.36 14.25
N LYS A 192 11.60 -14.68 14.26
CA LYS A 192 10.67 -15.63 14.91
C LYS A 192 10.53 -15.40 16.41
N LEU A 193 11.57 -14.90 17.07
CA LEU A 193 11.59 -14.61 18.50
C LEU A 193 11.22 -13.15 18.80
N HIS A 194 11.24 -12.29 17.80
CA HIS A 194 10.97 -10.87 17.97
C HIS A 194 9.49 -10.62 18.30
N ALA A 195 9.22 -9.84 19.35
CA ALA A 195 7.85 -9.62 19.85
C ALA A 195 6.88 -9.09 18.77
N GLN A 196 7.33 -8.17 17.91
CA GLN A 196 6.51 -7.67 16.80
C GLN A 196 6.29 -8.75 15.72
N GLY A 197 7.29 -9.59 15.45
CA GLY A 197 7.18 -10.67 14.46
C GLY A 197 6.19 -11.74 14.91
N VAL A 198 6.22 -12.10 16.20
CA VAL A 198 5.25 -13.00 16.84
C VAL A 198 3.85 -12.41 16.81
N GLU A 199 3.70 -11.11 17.09
CA GLU A 199 2.41 -10.43 17.07
C GLU A 199 1.79 -10.41 15.66
N LEU A 200 2.57 -10.04 14.65
CA LEU A 200 2.10 -10.03 13.26
C LEU A 200 1.87 -11.45 12.72
N GLY A 201 2.65 -12.44 13.15
CA GLY A 201 2.50 -13.83 12.70
C GLY A 201 1.20 -14.51 13.13
N LYS A 202 0.45 -13.94 14.09
CA LYS A 202 -0.87 -14.41 14.51
C LYS A 202 -2.01 -13.86 13.66
N LYS A 203 -1.72 -12.87 12.82
CA LYS A 203 -2.72 -12.11 12.07
C LYS A 203 -2.82 -12.63 10.63
N PRO A 204 -4.00 -12.57 10.00
CA PRO A 204 -4.12 -12.78 8.56
C PRO A 204 -3.39 -11.67 7.81
N TRP A 205 -3.22 -11.82 6.49
CA TRP A 205 -2.52 -10.84 5.66
C TRP A 205 -3.06 -9.40 5.85
N ALA A 206 -4.36 -9.20 5.73
CA ALA A 206 -5.03 -7.95 6.08
C ALA A 206 -6.09 -8.21 7.17
N PRO A 207 -5.79 -7.91 8.44
CA PRO A 207 -6.73 -8.09 9.56
C PRO A 207 -8.01 -7.30 9.34
N VAL A 208 -9.15 -7.96 9.57
CA VAL A 208 -10.50 -7.39 9.49
C VAL A 208 -11.18 -7.61 10.84
N GLU A 209 -11.62 -6.52 11.46
CA GLU A 209 -12.29 -6.52 12.76
C GLU A 209 -13.63 -5.78 12.64
N LYS A 210 -14.69 -6.42 13.14
CA LYS A 210 -16.00 -5.77 13.27
C LYS A 210 -15.96 -4.82 14.46
N VAL A 211 -16.37 -3.58 14.27
CA VAL A 211 -16.45 -2.63 15.39
C VAL A 211 -17.69 -2.93 16.23
N PRO A 212 -17.58 -3.07 17.57
CA PRO A 212 -18.73 -3.25 18.43
C PRO A 212 -19.75 -2.12 18.23
N SER A 213 -21.01 -2.46 18.01
CA SER A 213 -22.06 -1.48 17.73
C SER A 213 -22.34 -0.62 18.97
N VAL A 214 -21.70 0.54 19.07
CA VAL A 214 -22.15 1.62 19.94
C VAL A 214 -22.99 2.51 19.05
N LEU A 215 -24.28 2.15 18.92
CA LEU A 215 -25.23 3.00 18.20
C LEU A 215 -25.29 4.33 18.97
N ALA A 216 -24.59 5.35 18.46
CA ALA A 216 -24.93 6.71 18.80
C ALA A 216 -26.35 6.94 18.25
N GLU A 217 -27.24 7.48 19.08
CA GLU A 217 -28.66 7.74 18.72
C GLU A 217 -28.83 8.60 17.44
N ASN A 218 -27.75 9.20 16.93
CA ASN A 218 -27.69 10.07 15.75
C ASN A 218 -26.78 9.54 14.61
N ALA A 219 -26.36 8.27 14.63
CA ALA A 219 -25.50 7.72 13.57
C ALA A 219 -26.24 7.67 12.21
N SER A 220 -25.56 8.08 11.14
CA SER A 220 -26.13 8.04 9.78
C SER A 220 -26.51 6.61 9.37
N ILE A 221 -27.63 6.47 8.68
CA ILE A 221 -28.05 5.21 8.05
C ILE A 221 -26.99 4.85 6.99
N PRO A 222 -26.58 3.56 6.88
CA PRO A 222 -25.66 3.12 5.85
C PRO A 222 -26.15 3.53 4.47
N LEU A 223 -25.27 4.13 3.68
CA LEU A 223 -25.54 4.36 2.27
C LEU A 223 -25.68 3.01 1.57
N ALA A 224 -26.85 2.76 1.00
CA ALA A 224 -27.09 1.56 0.22
C ALA A 224 -26.36 1.66 -1.13
N LEU A 225 -25.69 0.59 -1.53
CA LEU A 225 -25.18 0.46 -2.88
C LEU A 225 -26.35 0.21 -3.85
N PRO A 226 -26.37 0.84 -5.04
CA PRO A 226 -27.45 0.66 -6.00
C PRO A 226 -27.52 -0.79 -6.53
N PRO A 227 -28.71 -1.36 -6.77
CA PRO A 227 -28.83 -2.66 -7.45
C PRO A 227 -28.59 -2.53 -8.96
N HIS A 228 -28.30 -3.64 -9.64
CA HIS A 228 -28.19 -3.75 -11.11
C HIS A 228 -27.25 -2.72 -11.77
N THR A 229 -26.04 -2.59 -11.23
CA THR A 229 -25.03 -1.67 -11.76
C THR A 229 -24.29 -2.25 -12.96
N ALA A 230 -23.76 -1.39 -13.83
CA ALA A 230 -22.91 -1.80 -14.95
C ALA A 230 -21.53 -2.33 -14.50
N ARG A 231 -21.08 -1.98 -13.28
CA ARG A 231 -19.77 -2.33 -12.74
C ARG A 231 -19.83 -2.82 -11.29
N PRO A 232 -18.88 -3.65 -10.83
CA PRO A 232 -18.91 -4.26 -9.51
C PRO A 232 -19.01 -3.29 -8.34
N LEU A 233 -18.24 -2.20 -8.37
CA LEU A 233 -18.13 -1.23 -7.26
C LEU A 233 -18.75 0.13 -7.57
N SER A 234 -19.50 0.26 -8.67
CA SER A 234 -20.28 1.46 -8.96
C SER A 234 -21.22 1.77 -7.78
N GLY A 235 -21.30 3.03 -7.35
CA GLY A 235 -21.98 3.41 -6.10
C GLY A 235 -21.05 3.59 -4.91
N LEU A 236 -19.90 2.90 -4.88
CA LEU A 236 -19.00 2.90 -3.74
C LEU A 236 -18.18 4.19 -3.68
N ARG A 237 -18.35 4.95 -2.61
CA ARG A 237 -17.60 6.17 -2.31
C ARG A 237 -16.46 5.88 -1.34
N VAL A 238 -15.22 6.15 -1.77
CA VAL A 238 -13.99 5.86 -1.03
C VAL A 238 -13.24 7.17 -0.79
N LEU A 239 -12.96 7.47 0.47
CA LEU A 239 -12.25 8.66 0.90
C LEU A 239 -10.83 8.30 1.37
N CYS A 240 -9.83 8.80 0.68
CA CYS A 240 -8.42 8.48 0.93
C CYS A 240 -7.68 9.66 1.59
N LEU A 241 -7.04 9.45 2.72
CA LEU A 241 -6.02 10.33 3.31
C LEU A 241 -4.70 9.57 3.33
N THR A 242 -4.14 9.40 2.14
CA THR A 242 -3.03 8.51 1.89
C THR A 242 -1.83 9.24 1.30
N HIS A 243 -0.67 8.62 1.43
CA HIS A 243 0.64 9.07 0.99
C HIS A 243 1.48 7.86 0.54
N ALA A 244 2.48 8.09 -0.31
CA ALA A 244 3.31 7.08 -0.95
C ALA A 244 2.47 6.11 -1.81
N ILE A 245 2.67 4.79 -1.67
CA ILE A 245 2.20 3.80 -2.66
C ILE A 245 1.06 2.93 -2.12
N ALA A 246 1.22 2.27 -0.97
CA ALA A 246 0.27 1.24 -0.52
C ALA A 246 -1.17 1.75 -0.32
N GLY A 247 -1.32 2.91 0.32
CA GLY A 247 -2.63 3.52 0.57
C GLY A 247 -3.35 3.91 -0.73
N PRO A 248 -2.74 4.72 -1.61
CA PRO A 248 -3.35 5.06 -2.89
C PRO A 248 -3.63 3.83 -3.77
N SER A 249 -2.75 2.83 -3.76
CA SER A 249 -2.92 1.59 -4.53
C SER A 249 -4.18 0.82 -4.13
N ALA A 250 -4.53 0.80 -2.84
CA ALA A 250 -5.81 0.25 -2.38
C ALA A 250 -7.00 1.00 -2.98
N GLY A 251 -6.93 2.34 -3.04
CA GLY A 251 -7.92 3.18 -3.71
C GLY A 251 -8.00 2.88 -5.21
N ARG A 252 -6.85 2.78 -5.89
CA ARG A 252 -6.76 2.48 -7.33
C ARG A 252 -7.43 1.15 -7.65
N THR A 253 -7.12 0.10 -6.90
CA THR A 253 -7.74 -1.23 -7.11
C THR A 253 -9.26 -1.21 -6.92
N LEU A 254 -9.80 -0.34 -6.05
CA LEU A 254 -11.25 -0.16 -5.96
C LEU A 254 -11.79 0.66 -7.16
N ALA A 255 -11.07 1.68 -7.63
CA ALA A 255 -11.43 2.49 -8.79
C ALA A 255 -11.44 1.68 -10.10
N GLU A 256 -10.49 0.75 -10.25
CA GLU A 256 -10.42 -0.25 -11.33
C GLU A 256 -11.77 -1.00 -11.49
N HIS A 257 -12.49 -1.24 -10.39
CA HIS A 257 -13.81 -1.91 -10.42
C HIS A 257 -15.02 -0.96 -10.35
N GLY A 258 -14.81 0.35 -10.47
CA GLY A 258 -15.84 1.37 -10.62
C GLY A 258 -16.18 2.16 -9.35
N ALA A 259 -15.37 2.06 -8.29
CA ALA A 259 -15.53 2.91 -7.11
C ALA A 259 -15.21 4.38 -7.44
N SER A 260 -15.92 5.29 -6.79
CA SER A 260 -15.62 6.72 -6.79
C SER A 260 -14.64 7.04 -5.67
N VAL A 261 -13.40 7.36 -6.03
CA VAL A 261 -12.30 7.52 -5.08
C VAL A 261 -11.83 8.97 -5.05
N LEU A 262 -11.96 9.61 -3.89
CA LEU A 262 -11.48 10.96 -3.62
C LEU A 262 -10.32 10.89 -2.63
N GLN A 263 -9.14 11.38 -3.02
CA GLN A 263 -8.03 11.57 -2.10
C GLN A 263 -7.97 13.02 -1.62
N ILE A 264 -7.93 13.19 -0.30
CA ILE A 264 -7.67 14.46 0.35
C ILE A 264 -6.18 14.55 0.68
N MET A 265 -5.48 15.40 -0.05
CA MET A 265 -4.10 15.78 0.25
C MET A 265 -4.11 16.89 1.31
N PHE A 266 -3.12 16.86 2.20
CA PHE A 266 -2.83 18.04 3.02
C PHE A 266 -2.48 19.24 2.12
N ALA A 267 -2.77 20.44 2.60
CA ALA A 267 -2.47 21.71 1.92
C ALA A 267 -1.04 21.78 1.33
N HIS A 268 -0.05 21.22 2.05
CA HIS A 268 1.35 21.15 1.64
C HIS A 268 1.84 19.72 1.41
N GLY A 269 0.91 18.78 1.23
CA GLY A 269 1.21 17.42 0.83
C GLY A 269 1.88 17.43 -0.54
N PHE A 270 3.04 16.78 -0.60
CA PHE A 270 3.81 16.54 -1.81
C PHE A 270 3.85 15.04 -2.06
N GLU A 271 3.75 14.66 -3.32
CA GLU A 271 4.02 13.31 -3.78
C GLU A 271 4.87 13.37 -5.04
N HIS A 272 5.71 12.36 -5.23
CA HIS A 272 6.51 12.23 -6.44
C HIS A 272 5.63 11.88 -7.63
N LEU A 273 5.94 12.44 -8.80
CA LEU A 273 5.15 12.19 -10.00
C LEU A 273 5.17 10.71 -10.41
N PHE A 274 6.33 10.04 -10.30
CA PHE A 274 6.45 8.61 -10.64
C PHE A 274 5.61 7.69 -9.73
N VAL A 275 5.41 8.07 -8.47
CA VAL A 275 4.49 7.37 -7.56
C VAL A 275 3.05 7.69 -7.96
N TYR A 276 2.75 8.98 -8.16
CA TYR A 276 1.41 9.45 -8.45
C TYR A 276 0.84 8.89 -9.76
N SER A 277 1.65 8.81 -10.81
CA SER A 277 1.28 8.36 -12.16
C SER A 277 0.92 6.88 -12.27
N TYR A 278 1.10 6.11 -11.20
CA TYR A 278 0.69 4.72 -11.16
C TYR A 278 -0.13 4.39 -9.91
N ALA A 279 0.32 4.75 -8.70
CA ALA A 279 -0.39 4.41 -7.46
C ALA A 279 -1.74 5.15 -7.32
N SER A 280 -1.95 6.26 -8.03
CA SER A 280 -3.14 7.11 -7.91
C SER A 280 -4.02 7.15 -9.18
N LEU A 281 -3.85 6.21 -10.12
CA LEU A 281 -4.74 6.10 -11.27
C LEU A 281 -6.20 5.90 -10.83
N GLY A 282 -7.15 6.56 -11.49
CA GLY A 282 -8.56 6.45 -11.13
C GLY A 282 -9.00 7.32 -9.94
N LEU A 283 -8.07 8.01 -9.27
CA LEU A 283 -8.38 8.85 -8.12
C LEU A 283 -8.51 10.31 -8.55
N SER A 284 -9.54 10.99 -8.05
CA SER A 284 -9.57 12.45 -8.02
C SER A 284 -8.89 12.94 -6.75
N THR A 285 -8.02 13.95 -6.85
CA THR A 285 -7.25 14.45 -5.71
C THR A 285 -7.58 15.91 -5.39
N ALA A 286 -7.94 16.20 -4.14
CA ALA A 286 -8.32 17.54 -3.66
C ALA A 286 -7.48 17.93 -2.45
N ARG A 287 -7.40 19.22 -2.13
CA ARG A 287 -6.64 19.72 -0.96
C ARG A 287 -7.55 20.25 0.12
N LEU A 288 -7.28 19.83 1.37
CA LEU A 288 -7.87 20.44 2.57
C LEU A 288 -6.78 20.81 3.58
N ASN A 289 -6.96 21.98 4.18
CA ASN A 289 -6.16 22.44 5.31
C ASN A 289 -6.88 22.15 6.63
N LEU A 290 -6.55 21.05 7.30
CA LEU A 290 -7.25 20.63 8.53
C LEU A 290 -7.01 21.53 9.75
N HIS A 291 -6.11 22.52 9.65
CA HIS A 291 -6.00 23.57 10.66
C HIS A 291 -7.18 24.56 10.62
N LYS A 292 -7.86 24.68 9.46
CA LYS A 292 -9.05 25.51 9.30
C LYS A 292 -10.31 24.73 9.67
N GLU A 293 -11.16 25.32 10.51
CA GLU A 293 -12.40 24.69 10.98
C GLU A 293 -13.36 24.36 9.83
N ALA A 294 -13.55 25.28 8.88
CA ALA A 294 -14.39 25.06 7.71
C ALA A 294 -13.95 23.84 6.87
N HIS A 295 -12.64 23.59 6.76
CA HIS A 295 -12.11 22.44 6.04
C HIS A 295 -12.28 21.12 6.83
N ARG A 296 -12.18 21.17 8.17
CA ARG A 296 -12.54 20.01 9.01
C ARG A 296 -14.03 19.69 8.86
N ALA A 297 -14.90 20.69 8.88
CA ALA A 297 -16.33 20.52 8.66
C ALA A 297 -16.61 19.92 7.26
N ARG A 298 -15.89 20.36 6.22
CA ARG A 298 -15.99 19.75 4.88
C ARG A 298 -15.56 18.29 4.88
N LEU A 299 -14.45 17.95 5.53
CA LEU A 299 -14.01 16.57 5.63
C LEU A 299 -15.00 15.69 6.41
N GLN A 300 -15.59 16.21 7.49
CA GLN A 300 -16.65 15.52 8.24
C GLN A 300 -17.87 15.25 7.36
N ALA A 301 -18.29 16.20 6.51
CA ALA A 301 -19.38 15.98 5.55
C ALA A 301 -19.05 14.86 4.56
N LEU A 302 -17.82 14.83 4.02
CA LEU A 302 -17.38 13.73 3.14
C LEU A 302 -17.37 12.37 3.85
N VAL A 303 -17.01 12.31 5.14
CA VAL A 303 -17.04 11.07 5.94
C VAL A 303 -18.46 10.55 6.12
N LYS A 304 -19.45 11.43 6.32
CA LYS A 304 -20.88 11.04 6.40
C LYS A 304 -21.33 10.33 5.12
N ASP A 305 -20.82 10.77 3.98
CA ASP A 305 -21.17 10.24 2.66
C ASP A 305 -20.26 9.11 2.16
N ALA A 306 -19.24 8.72 2.93
CA ALA A 306 -18.29 7.68 2.55
C ALA A 306 -18.77 6.28 2.93
N HIS A 307 -18.41 5.29 2.11
CA HIS A 307 -18.52 3.87 2.50
C HIS A 307 -17.21 3.36 3.10
N VAL A 308 -16.10 3.89 2.59
CA VAL A 308 -14.75 3.47 2.95
C VAL A 308 -13.89 4.70 3.23
N TRP A 309 -13.15 4.64 4.33
CA TRP A 309 -12.04 5.52 4.63
C TRP A 309 -10.74 4.74 4.49
N ILE A 310 -9.75 5.29 3.81
CA ILE A 310 -8.40 4.72 3.73
C ILE A 310 -7.41 5.77 4.21
N ASP A 311 -6.58 5.47 5.21
CA ASP A 311 -5.43 6.29 5.56
C ASP A 311 -4.13 5.48 5.61
N SER A 312 -3.01 6.17 5.33
CA SER A 312 -1.66 5.61 5.50
C SER A 312 -0.75 6.50 6.35
N TYR A 313 -1.33 7.48 7.04
CA TYR A 313 -0.63 8.29 8.02
C TYR A 313 -0.56 7.60 9.38
N ARG A 314 0.37 8.06 10.23
CA ARG A 314 0.40 7.62 11.63
C ARG A 314 -0.93 7.96 12.34
N PRO A 315 -1.39 7.13 13.29
CA PRO A 315 -2.71 7.31 13.91
C PRO A 315 -2.98 8.72 14.49
N ASP A 316 -1.94 9.39 14.98
CA ASP A 316 -2.00 10.73 15.56
C ASP A 316 -2.19 11.85 14.51
N ALA A 317 -1.80 11.61 13.26
CA ALA A 317 -1.80 12.62 12.20
C ALA A 317 -3.21 13.14 11.87
N THR A 318 -4.20 12.25 11.88
CA THR A 318 -5.62 12.57 11.61
C THR A 318 -6.42 12.69 12.91
N ALA A 319 -6.07 11.92 13.96
CA ALA A 319 -6.78 11.93 15.25
C ALA A 319 -6.76 13.32 15.92
N LYS A 320 -5.65 14.05 15.86
CA LYS A 320 -5.56 15.42 16.43
C LYS A 320 -6.52 16.44 15.80
N PHE A 321 -7.10 16.10 14.64
CA PHE A 321 -8.09 16.92 13.94
C PHE A 321 -9.53 16.38 14.10
N GLY A 322 -9.75 15.37 14.96
CA GLY A 322 -11.05 14.76 15.17
C GLY A 322 -11.41 13.67 14.16
N PHE A 323 -10.42 12.91 13.68
CA PHE A 323 -10.60 11.79 12.75
C PHE A 323 -9.90 10.50 13.25
N SER A 324 -9.97 10.25 14.57
CA SER A 324 -9.63 8.95 15.14
C SER A 324 -10.64 7.89 14.71
N ASN A 325 -10.39 6.60 14.98
CA ASN A 325 -11.38 5.55 14.70
C ASN A 325 -12.73 5.83 15.38
N SER A 326 -12.69 6.28 16.64
CA SER A 326 -13.88 6.63 17.40
C SER A 326 -14.61 7.82 16.78
N ASP A 327 -13.88 8.86 16.35
CA ASP A 327 -14.50 10.04 15.74
C ASP A 327 -15.14 9.68 14.39
N LEU A 328 -14.44 8.90 13.56
CA LEU A 328 -14.93 8.44 12.26
C LEU A 328 -16.20 7.59 12.40
N HIS A 329 -16.23 6.64 13.34
CA HIS A 329 -17.44 5.85 13.60
C HIS A 329 -18.55 6.62 14.30
N HIS A 330 -18.23 7.69 15.04
CA HIS A 330 -19.23 8.61 15.55
C HIS A 330 -19.90 9.42 14.42
N ILE A 331 -19.11 9.85 13.42
CA ILE A 331 -19.62 10.54 12.23
C ILE A 331 -20.42 9.58 11.34
N ASN A 332 -19.92 8.36 11.14
CA ASN A 332 -20.51 7.34 10.28
C ASN A 332 -20.28 5.94 10.85
N ALA A 333 -21.28 5.40 11.55
CA ALA A 333 -21.18 4.11 12.24
C ALA A 333 -21.01 2.91 11.29
N SER A 334 -21.35 3.07 10.01
CA SER A 334 -21.25 2.03 8.99
C SER A 334 -19.90 2.03 8.25
N LEU A 335 -19.01 2.96 8.56
CA LEU A 335 -17.78 3.17 7.80
C LEU A 335 -16.83 1.98 7.91
N ILE A 336 -16.29 1.55 6.76
CA ILE A 336 -15.13 0.67 6.69
C ILE A 336 -13.89 1.54 6.79
N ILE A 337 -13.14 1.44 7.89
CA ILE A 337 -11.90 2.19 8.10
C ILE A 337 -10.73 1.26 7.75
N CYS A 338 -9.95 1.60 6.74
CA CYS A 338 -8.70 0.94 6.40
C CYS A 338 -7.51 1.81 6.82
N ARG A 339 -6.65 1.27 7.67
CA ARG A 339 -5.41 1.94 8.12
C ARG A 339 -4.20 1.15 7.70
N VAL A 340 -3.53 1.63 6.66
CA VAL A 340 -2.30 1.04 6.14
C VAL A 340 -1.11 1.54 6.96
N THR A 341 -0.32 0.62 7.51
CA THR A 341 0.82 0.97 8.37
C THR A 341 2.07 0.18 7.98
N CYS A 342 3.25 0.57 8.45
CA CYS A 342 4.44 -0.27 8.23
C CYS A 342 4.38 -1.56 9.05
N TYR A 343 4.05 -1.46 10.35
CA TYR A 343 4.24 -2.53 11.33
C TYR A 343 2.95 -3.07 11.97
N GLY A 344 1.79 -2.67 11.48
CA GLY A 344 0.49 -3.01 12.06
C GLY A 344 0.07 -2.05 13.18
N THR A 345 -1.13 -2.26 13.70
CA THR A 345 -1.77 -1.40 14.71
C THR A 345 -1.62 -1.90 16.15
N SER A 346 -0.94 -3.04 16.34
CA SER A 346 -0.67 -3.65 17.65
C SER A 346 0.84 -3.89 17.86
N GLY A 347 1.19 -4.28 19.09
CA GLY A 347 2.59 -4.48 19.48
C GLY A 347 3.34 -3.17 19.73
N SER A 348 4.63 -3.29 20.06
CA SER A 348 5.47 -2.16 20.45
C SER A 348 5.88 -1.28 19.27
N TRP A 349 5.74 -1.76 18.03
CA TRP A 349 6.13 -1.02 16.83
C TRP A 349 4.97 -0.28 16.15
N LYS A 350 3.75 -0.31 16.70
CA LYS A 350 2.55 0.30 16.09
C LYS A 350 2.66 1.79 15.75
N ALA A 351 3.52 2.52 16.44
CA ALA A 351 3.74 3.96 16.23
C ALA A 351 5.03 4.27 15.44
N LYS A 352 5.83 3.24 15.11
CA LYS A 352 7.08 3.44 14.38
C LYS A 352 6.80 3.81 12.92
N PRO A 353 7.50 4.81 12.37
CA PRO A 353 7.44 5.12 10.95
C PRO A 353 8.16 4.05 10.13
N GLY A 354 7.74 3.88 8.88
CA GLY A 354 8.42 3.00 7.93
C GLY A 354 7.76 3.04 6.55
N PHE A 355 8.53 2.62 5.56
CA PHE A 355 8.15 2.41 4.17
C PHE A 355 8.34 0.93 3.81
N ASP A 356 8.21 0.57 2.54
CA ASP A 356 8.43 -0.80 2.06
C ASP A 356 9.74 -1.40 2.58
N MET A 357 10.82 -0.61 2.50
CA MET A 357 12.16 -1.03 2.90
C MET A 357 12.21 -1.54 4.34
N GLN A 358 11.45 -0.91 5.25
CA GLN A 358 11.34 -1.33 6.64
C GLN A 358 10.53 -2.62 6.79
N GLY A 359 9.47 -2.79 5.97
CA GLY A 359 8.73 -4.04 5.83
C GLY A 359 9.63 -5.20 5.41
N SER A 360 10.37 -5.01 4.32
CA SER A 360 11.31 -6.00 3.75
C SER A 360 12.47 -6.35 4.69
N SER A 361 13.12 -5.35 5.30
CA SER A 361 14.26 -5.58 6.20
C SER A 361 13.84 -6.25 7.51
N SER A 362 12.71 -5.85 8.09
CA SER A 362 12.27 -6.39 9.38
C SER A 362 11.73 -7.82 9.27
N SER A 363 11.14 -8.19 8.13
CA SER A 363 10.35 -9.43 7.97
C SER A 363 11.16 -10.68 7.61
N ARG A 364 12.50 -10.65 7.69
CA ARG A 364 13.45 -11.64 7.14
C ARG A 364 13.58 -11.71 5.61
N MET A 365 12.81 -10.91 4.86
CA MET A 365 12.81 -10.97 3.40
C MET A 365 14.19 -10.67 2.83
N MET A 366 14.81 -9.55 3.23
CA MET A 366 16.13 -9.18 2.71
C MET A 366 17.23 -10.20 3.07
N ALA A 367 17.14 -10.81 4.26
CA ALA A 367 18.06 -11.88 4.65
C ALA A 367 17.88 -13.12 3.77
N LEU A 368 16.64 -13.52 3.47
CA LEU A 368 16.34 -14.65 2.57
C LEU A 368 16.89 -14.40 1.15
N ILE A 369 16.69 -13.20 0.60
CA ILE A 369 17.19 -12.87 -0.74
C ILE A 369 18.71 -12.91 -0.78
N GLY A 370 19.39 -12.49 0.29
CA GLY A 370 20.85 -12.56 0.40
C GLY A 370 21.44 -13.95 0.56
N GLN A 371 20.65 -14.96 0.94
CA GLN A 371 21.15 -16.32 1.16
C GLN A 371 21.65 -16.97 -0.13
N GLY A 372 22.94 -17.34 -0.14
CA GLY A 372 23.59 -18.02 -1.26
C GLY A 372 24.06 -17.09 -2.38
N VAL A 373 23.93 -15.77 -2.20
CA VAL A 373 24.41 -14.75 -3.14
C VAL A 373 25.60 -14.02 -2.53
N GLY A 374 26.71 -13.94 -3.29
CA GLY A 374 27.91 -13.21 -2.86
C GLY A 374 28.44 -13.71 -1.52
N ASP A 375 28.56 -12.79 -0.55
CA ASP A 375 29.04 -13.06 0.80
C ASP A 375 27.93 -13.33 1.83
N GLY A 376 26.68 -13.51 1.38
CA GLY A 376 25.54 -13.83 2.24
C GLY A 376 24.95 -12.63 2.98
N ARG A 377 25.36 -11.39 2.66
CA ARG A 377 24.75 -10.16 3.20
C ARG A 377 23.30 -10.02 2.75
N PRO A 378 22.43 -9.37 3.57
CA PRO A 378 21.06 -9.06 3.15
C PRO A 378 21.05 -8.31 1.81
N GLN A 379 20.09 -8.65 0.96
CA GLN A 379 19.90 -8.04 -0.35
C GLN A 379 18.49 -7.48 -0.48
N TRP A 380 18.33 -6.49 -1.35
CA TRP A 380 17.01 -5.93 -1.66
C TRP A 380 16.15 -6.95 -2.41
N PRO A 381 14.84 -7.06 -2.10
CA PRO A 381 13.94 -7.76 -2.99
C PRO A 381 13.88 -7.04 -4.35
N PRO A 382 13.66 -7.78 -5.45
CA PRO A 382 13.47 -7.15 -6.76
C PRO A 382 12.29 -6.18 -6.73
N GLY A 383 12.43 -5.08 -7.47
CA GLY A 383 11.46 -3.98 -7.50
C GLY A 383 11.48 -3.03 -6.30
N MET A 384 12.22 -3.31 -5.21
CA MET A 384 12.35 -2.47 -4.00
C MET A 384 11.06 -2.13 -3.21
N VAL A 385 9.88 -2.10 -3.84
CA VAL A 385 8.57 -1.70 -3.31
C VAL A 385 7.53 -2.82 -3.39
N ILE A 386 8.01 -4.07 -3.35
CA ILE A 386 7.21 -5.30 -3.47
C ILE A 386 6.06 -5.38 -2.47
N ASN A 387 6.22 -4.84 -1.26
CA ASN A 387 5.18 -4.85 -0.23
C ASN A 387 4.17 -3.73 -0.43
N ASP A 388 4.54 -2.57 -0.96
CA ASP A 388 3.64 -1.42 -1.06
C ASP A 388 2.43 -1.72 -1.95
N TYR A 389 2.63 -2.10 -3.21
CA TYR A 389 1.53 -2.45 -4.12
C TYR A 389 0.76 -3.68 -3.63
N THR A 390 1.47 -4.69 -3.13
CA THR A 390 0.84 -5.92 -2.65
C THR A 390 0.02 -5.70 -1.38
N THR A 391 0.42 -4.74 -0.53
CA THR A 391 -0.38 -4.28 0.62
C THR A 391 -1.62 -3.54 0.15
N GLY A 392 -1.53 -2.74 -0.92
CA GLY A 392 -2.67 -2.11 -1.57
C GLY A 392 -3.71 -3.14 -2.05
N TYR A 393 -3.27 -4.19 -2.76
CA TYR A 393 -4.15 -5.28 -3.18
C TYR A 393 -4.79 -6.03 -2.00
N ALA A 394 -4.02 -6.32 -0.95
CA ALA A 394 -4.55 -6.97 0.25
C ALA A 394 -5.58 -6.09 0.98
N ALA A 395 -5.34 -4.78 1.05
CA ALA A 395 -6.27 -3.81 1.63
C ALA A 395 -7.58 -3.76 0.84
N ALA A 396 -7.49 -3.70 -0.49
CA ALA A 396 -8.65 -3.73 -1.38
C ALA A 396 -9.44 -5.05 -1.24
N SER A 397 -8.77 -6.21 -1.22
CA SER A 397 -9.42 -7.51 -1.00
C SER A 397 -10.19 -7.57 0.31
N ALA A 398 -9.62 -7.05 1.40
CA ALA A 398 -10.31 -6.99 2.70
C ALA A 398 -11.51 -6.04 2.69
N ILE A 399 -11.41 -4.89 2.03
CA ILE A 399 -12.54 -3.96 1.87
C ILE A 399 -13.65 -4.63 1.05
N GLN A 400 -13.30 -5.24 -0.09
CA GLN A 400 -14.24 -5.92 -0.97
C GLN A 400 -14.90 -7.12 -0.29
N SER A 401 -14.19 -7.88 0.56
CA SER A 401 -14.79 -9.01 1.29
C SER A 401 -15.90 -8.56 2.25
N ILE A 402 -15.74 -7.40 2.90
CA ILE A 402 -16.78 -6.80 3.74
C ILE A 402 -17.97 -6.36 2.88
N ILE A 403 -17.72 -5.74 1.72
CA ILE A 403 -18.78 -5.32 0.79
C ILE A 403 -19.56 -6.53 0.28
N LEU A 404 -18.87 -7.61 -0.10
CA LEU A 404 -19.49 -8.86 -0.54
C LEU A 404 -20.42 -9.42 0.54
N LYS A 405 -19.96 -9.50 1.79
CA LYS A 405 -20.78 -9.95 2.92
C LYS A 405 -22.02 -9.08 3.15
N ARG A 406 -21.92 -7.76 2.91
CA ARG A 406 -23.07 -6.84 2.97
C ARG A 406 -24.06 -7.12 1.84
N VAL A 407 -23.57 -7.31 0.62
CA VAL A 407 -24.40 -7.62 -0.57
C VAL A 407 -25.12 -8.96 -0.40
N GLN A 408 -24.46 -9.96 0.17
CA GLN A 408 -25.03 -11.28 0.44
C GLN A 408 -25.96 -11.31 1.67
N GLY A 409 -26.07 -10.21 2.42
CA GLY A 409 -26.88 -10.13 3.63
C GLY A 409 -26.31 -10.89 4.83
N GLU A 410 -25.05 -11.36 4.76
CA GLU A 410 -24.37 -12.06 5.85
C GLU A 410 -24.06 -11.15 7.04
N VAL A 411 -23.86 -9.85 6.77
CA VAL A 411 -23.63 -8.83 7.79
C VAL A 411 -24.51 -7.62 7.54
N GLY A 412 -25.06 -7.05 8.63
CA GLY A 412 -25.88 -5.84 8.52
C GLY A 412 -25.06 -4.63 8.04
N ALA A 413 -25.61 -3.83 7.14
CA ALA A 413 -24.97 -2.64 6.58
C ALA A 413 -24.61 -1.58 7.64
N GLN A 414 -25.29 -1.58 8.81
CA GLN A 414 -25.09 -0.66 9.93
C GLN A 414 -23.79 -0.86 10.71
N HIS A 415 -23.07 -1.96 10.47
CA HIS A 415 -21.86 -2.25 11.21
C HIS A 415 -20.64 -1.64 10.54
N GLY A 416 -19.87 -0.88 11.31
CA GLY A 416 -18.54 -0.41 10.96
C GLY A 416 -17.48 -1.51 11.08
N TRP A 417 -16.39 -1.33 10.35
CA TRP A 417 -15.30 -2.29 10.28
C TRP A 417 -13.95 -1.57 10.34
N LEU A 418 -12.95 -2.28 10.84
CA LEU A 418 -11.56 -1.85 10.83
C LEU A 418 -10.73 -2.86 10.03
N VAL A 419 -9.96 -2.36 9.07
CA VAL A 419 -9.03 -3.12 8.24
C VAL A 419 -7.63 -2.57 8.49
N THR A 420 -6.66 -3.40 8.90
CA THR A 420 -5.33 -2.90 9.34
C THR A 420 -4.17 -3.63 8.67
N PRO A 421 -4.04 -3.55 7.34
CA PRO A 421 -2.95 -4.19 6.64
C PRO A 421 -1.62 -3.50 7.01
N SER A 422 -0.52 -4.24 6.89
CA SER A 422 0.80 -3.67 7.16
C SER A 422 1.87 -4.14 6.20
N LEU A 423 2.84 -3.29 5.89
CA LEU A 423 3.94 -3.63 4.97
C LEU A 423 4.75 -4.82 5.47
N THR A 424 5.06 -4.88 6.77
CA THR A 424 5.74 -6.04 7.38
C THR A 424 4.86 -7.29 7.37
N GLY A 425 3.56 -7.16 7.64
CA GLY A 425 2.60 -8.28 7.54
C GLY A 425 2.50 -8.82 6.11
N THR A 426 2.47 -7.94 5.11
CA THR A 426 2.51 -8.28 3.69
C THR A 426 3.81 -8.98 3.32
N ALA A 427 4.96 -8.48 3.78
CA ALA A 427 6.23 -9.15 3.57
C ALA A 427 6.21 -10.58 4.17
N MET A 428 5.64 -10.75 5.37
CA MET A 428 5.48 -12.07 5.98
C MET A 428 4.52 -12.98 5.19
N ALA A 429 3.42 -12.44 4.65
CA ALA A 429 2.48 -13.15 3.79
C ALA A 429 3.15 -13.56 2.46
N ILE A 430 3.96 -12.69 1.87
CA ILE A 430 4.72 -13.01 0.66
C ILE A 430 5.64 -14.20 0.89
N LEU A 431 6.35 -14.19 2.01
CA LEU A 431 7.23 -15.28 2.41
C LEU A 431 6.49 -16.55 2.87
N LYS A 432 5.18 -16.48 3.11
CA LYS A 432 4.31 -17.62 3.45
C LYS A 432 3.72 -18.27 2.18
N TYR A 433 3.26 -17.46 1.24
CA TYR A 433 2.48 -17.93 0.09
C TYR A 433 3.30 -18.07 -1.20
N PHE A 434 4.31 -17.23 -1.43
CA PHE A 434 4.96 -17.11 -2.75
C PHE A 434 6.43 -17.53 -2.78
N LYS A 435 6.91 -18.29 -1.78
CA LYS A 435 8.27 -18.85 -1.84
C LYS A 435 8.38 -19.90 -2.95
N THR A 436 9.46 -19.83 -3.72
CA THR A 436 9.77 -20.87 -4.74
C THR A 436 9.94 -22.24 -4.12
N SER A 437 10.41 -22.34 -2.86
CA SER A 437 10.53 -23.63 -2.16
C SER A 437 9.18 -24.31 -1.85
N ARG A 438 8.05 -23.58 -1.94
CA ARG A 438 6.72 -24.13 -1.65
C ARG A 438 6.18 -24.99 -2.79
N PHE A 439 6.62 -24.71 -4.01
CA PHE A 439 6.17 -25.39 -5.21
C PHE A 439 7.43 -25.62 -6.03
N SER A 440 7.89 -26.88 -6.13
CA SER A 440 9.07 -27.25 -6.92
C SER A 440 9.12 -26.36 -8.16
N PRO A 441 10.17 -25.52 -8.34
CA PRO A 441 10.18 -24.54 -9.41
C PRO A 441 9.75 -25.22 -10.70
N PRO A 442 8.69 -24.72 -11.37
CA PRO A 442 8.25 -25.37 -12.59
C PRO A 442 9.45 -25.42 -13.52
N ALA A 443 9.78 -26.62 -14.01
CA ALA A 443 10.71 -26.72 -15.13
C ALA A 443 10.20 -25.81 -16.25
N ASP A 444 11.11 -25.26 -17.05
CA ASP A 444 10.73 -24.45 -18.21
C ASP A 444 9.66 -25.19 -19.02
N GLN A 445 8.46 -24.60 -19.03
CA GLN A 445 7.29 -25.11 -19.74
C GLN A 445 7.13 -24.30 -21.00
N GLU A 446 6.77 -24.96 -22.10
CA GLU A 446 6.53 -24.29 -23.37
C GLU A 446 5.52 -23.15 -23.19
N GLY A 447 5.90 -21.94 -23.63
CA GLY A 447 5.09 -20.74 -23.52
C GLY A 447 5.10 -20.07 -22.14
N SER A 448 6.00 -20.44 -21.22
CA SER A 448 6.08 -19.90 -19.85
C SER A 448 6.89 -18.60 -19.70
N HIS A 449 7.55 -18.10 -20.75
CA HIS A 449 8.43 -16.93 -20.63
C HIS A 449 7.77 -15.67 -20.04
N ALA A 450 8.52 -14.94 -19.21
CA ALA A 450 8.11 -13.66 -18.65
C ALA A 450 7.83 -12.66 -19.79
N LEU A 451 6.74 -11.90 -19.65
CA LEU A 451 6.31 -10.95 -20.67
C LEU A 451 6.32 -9.52 -20.14
N PRO A 452 6.63 -8.53 -21.01
CA PRO A 452 6.47 -7.13 -20.66
C PRO A 452 4.99 -6.84 -20.34
N PRO A 453 4.73 -5.79 -19.57
CA PRO A 453 3.36 -5.44 -19.23
C PRO A 453 2.56 -4.99 -20.45
N GLU A 454 1.23 -4.97 -20.30
CA GLU A 454 0.38 -4.21 -21.22
C GLU A 454 0.40 -2.73 -20.77
N THR A 455 0.52 -1.80 -21.72
CA THR A 455 0.64 -0.36 -21.45
C THR A 455 -0.46 0.42 -22.18
N PRO A 456 -1.66 0.58 -21.58
CA PRO A 456 -2.68 1.43 -22.14
C PRO A 456 -2.18 2.87 -22.19
N GLU A 457 -2.55 3.53 -23.27
CA GLU A 457 -2.32 4.94 -23.48
C GLU A 457 -3.64 5.71 -23.36
N GLY A 458 -3.61 6.85 -22.70
CA GLY A 458 -4.81 7.65 -22.48
C GLY A 458 -4.54 9.14 -22.36
N THR A 459 -5.44 9.95 -22.91
CA THR A 459 -5.41 11.40 -22.65
C THR A 459 -5.89 11.66 -21.23
N THR A 460 -5.07 12.39 -20.48
CA THR A 460 -5.35 12.82 -19.11
C THR A 460 -5.31 14.33 -19.01
N ASN A 461 -5.69 14.87 -17.86
CA ASN A 461 -5.55 16.30 -17.56
C ASN A 461 -4.08 16.73 -17.35
N LEU A 462 -3.12 15.78 -17.38
CA LEU A 462 -1.67 16.02 -17.33
C LEU A 462 -0.98 15.87 -18.69
N GLY A 463 -1.69 15.38 -19.71
CA GLY A 463 -1.13 15.01 -21.01
C GLY A 463 -1.44 13.56 -21.39
N TYR A 464 -0.79 13.07 -22.44
CA TYR A 464 -0.91 11.69 -22.88
C TYR A 464 -0.11 10.78 -21.97
N LEU A 465 -0.79 9.96 -21.17
CA LEU A 465 -0.18 9.05 -20.21
C LEU A 465 -0.09 7.65 -20.81
N GLU A 466 1.11 7.08 -20.82
CA GLU A 466 1.34 5.65 -20.97
C GLU A 466 1.66 5.08 -19.58
N THR A 467 0.90 4.09 -19.14
CA THR A 467 1.04 3.51 -17.80
C THR A 467 0.65 2.03 -17.81
N LEU A 468 0.83 1.35 -16.68
CA LEU A 468 0.57 -0.09 -16.56
C LEU A 468 -0.93 -0.38 -16.64
N ALA A 469 -1.34 -1.33 -17.48
CA ALA A 469 -2.71 -1.81 -17.52
C ALA A 469 -3.08 -2.53 -16.23
N PRO A 470 -4.37 -2.69 -15.91
CA PRO A 470 -4.81 -3.68 -14.94
C PRO A 470 -4.56 -5.11 -15.47
N LEU A 471 -4.05 -6.01 -14.61
CA LEU A 471 -3.68 -7.37 -15.04
C LEU A 471 -4.88 -8.28 -15.34
N PRO A 472 -5.91 -8.36 -14.48
CA PRO A 472 -7.02 -9.29 -14.72
C PRO A 472 -7.95 -8.79 -15.82
N LYS A 473 -8.39 -9.69 -16.69
CA LYS A 473 -9.41 -9.42 -17.71
C LYS A 473 -10.74 -10.03 -17.27
N LEU A 474 -11.77 -9.20 -17.18
CA LEU A 474 -13.13 -9.61 -16.82
C LEU A 474 -14.04 -9.63 -18.04
N SER A 475 -14.77 -10.72 -18.26
CA SER A 475 -15.52 -10.94 -19.51
C SER A 475 -16.77 -10.07 -19.66
N VAL A 476 -17.38 -9.61 -18.56
CA VAL A 476 -18.63 -8.81 -18.57
C VAL A 476 -18.39 -7.38 -18.09
N THR A 477 -17.51 -7.20 -17.08
CA THR A 477 -17.18 -5.88 -16.54
C THR A 477 -15.69 -5.58 -16.68
N PRO A 478 -15.19 -5.28 -17.89
CA PRO A 478 -13.78 -4.93 -18.10
C PRO A 478 -13.30 -3.82 -17.16
N ILE A 479 -12.05 -3.91 -16.71
CA ILE A 479 -11.45 -2.91 -15.83
C ILE A 479 -11.21 -1.62 -16.61
N SER A 480 -11.60 -0.49 -16.05
CA SER A 480 -11.46 0.83 -16.68
C SER A 480 -11.48 1.98 -15.68
N TYR A 481 -10.94 3.14 -16.07
CA TYR A 481 -10.95 4.36 -15.26
C TYR A 481 -11.93 5.40 -15.84
N GLU A 482 -13.23 5.12 -15.72
CA GLU A 482 -14.30 5.91 -16.39
C GLU A 482 -14.45 7.36 -15.90
N LEU A 483 -14.18 7.62 -14.62
CA LEU A 483 -14.38 8.96 -14.04
C LEU A 483 -13.23 9.90 -14.36
N GLU A 484 -12.00 9.44 -14.12
CA GLU A 484 -10.76 10.18 -14.36
C GLU A 484 -9.61 9.17 -14.39
N LEU A 485 -8.80 9.17 -15.44
CA LEU A 485 -7.59 8.33 -15.48
C LEU A 485 -6.52 8.90 -14.54
N LEU A 486 -6.17 10.18 -14.71
CA LEU A 486 -5.24 10.90 -13.85
C LEU A 486 -5.47 12.42 -13.95
N GLY A 487 -5.59 13.09 -12.81
CA GLY A 487 -5.72 14.55 -12.72
C GLY A 487 -4.47 15.22 -12.13
N PRO A 488 -4.27 16.54 -12.27
CA PRO A 488 -3.24 17.24 -11.53
C PRO A 488 -3.40 17.08 -10.01
N MET A 489 -2.29 16.91 -9.30
CA MET A 489 -2.29 16.67 -7.85
C MET A 489 -2.99 17.80 -7.06
N GLY A 490 -4.13 17.46 -6.47
CA GLY A 490 -4.89 18.35 -5.60
C GLY A 490 -5.79 19.34 -6.33
N SER A 491 -6.02 19.18 -7.64
CA SER A 491 -6.82 20.12 -8.45
C SER A 491 -8.33 19.85 -8.40
N ALA A 492 -8.77 18.67 -7.96
CA ALA A 492 -10.18 18.35 -7.88
C ALA A 492 -10.86 19.15 -6.76
N LEU A 493 -12.16 19.39 -6.93
CA LEU A 493 -13.00 19.86 -5.83
C LEU A 493 -13.09 18.78 -4.75
N SER A 494 -13.30 19.18 -3.50
CA SER A 494 -13.43 18.24 -2.37
C SER A 494 -14.77 17.51 -2.36
N ARG A 495 -15.16 16.83 -3.45
CA ARG A 495 -16.40 16.05 -3.63
C ARG A 495 -16.09 14.71 -4.32
N PHE A 496 -16.90 13.68 -4.06
CA PHE A 496 -16.72 12.39 -4.71
C PHE A 496 -16.94 12.51 -6.23
N PRO A 497 -16.03 11.99 -7.08
CA PRO A 497 -16.20 12.06 -8.52
C PRO A 497 -17.45 11.28 -8.98
N GLY A 498 -18.18 11.83 -9.94
CA GLY A 498 -19.45 11.24 -10.41
C GLY A 498 -20.67 11.45 -9.47
N TYR A 499 -20.54 12.26 -8.42
CA TYR A 499 -21.66 12.61 -7.52
C TYR A 499 -21.81 14.11 -7.36
N ASP A 500 -23.05 14.58 -7.50
CA ASP A 500 -23.41 15.93 -7.09
C ASP A 500 -23.48 15.99 -5.56
N THR A 501 -22.87 17.04 -5.01
CA THR A 501 -22.97 17.37 -3.58
C THR A 501 -23.36 18.83 -3.48
N GLU A 502 -23.99 19.25 -2.37
CA GLU A 502 -24.27 20.66 -2.05
C GLU A 502 -23.00 21.51 -1.80
N TYR A 503 -21.87 21.13 -2.40
CA TYR A 503 -20.63 21.86 -2.31
C TYR A 503 -20.65 23.03 -3.28
N ASP A 504 -20.84 24.22 -2.73
CA ASP A 504 -20.66 25.45 -3.47
C ASP A 504 -19.16 25.66 -3.77
N SER A 505 -18.77 25.43 -5.03
CA SER A 505 -17.42 25.68 -5.50
C SER A 505 -17.05 27.16 -5.53
N GLU A 506 -18.04 28.06 -5.61
CA GLU A 506 -17.83 29.51 -5.60
C GLU A 506 -17.50 30.01 -4.19
N ALA A 507 -17.90 29.28 -3.15
CA ALA A 507 -17.52 29.53 -1.76
C ALA A 507 -16.09 29.04 -1.40
N ALA A 508 -15.37 28.39 -2.32
CA ALA A 508 -14.02 27.91 -2.07
C ALA A 508 -13.03 29.09 -1.96
N ILE A 509 -12.47 29.31 -0.78
CA ILE A 509 -11.50 30.38 -0.55
C ILE A 509 -10.08 29.86 -0.85
N PRO A 510 -9.36 30.43 -1.85
CA PRO A 510 -7.97 30.06 -2.13
C PRO A 510 -7.09 30.24 -0.89
N MET A 511 -6.09 29.36 -0.72
CA MET A 511 -5.11 29.54 0.35
C MET A 511 -4.29 30.81 0.11
N LYS A 512 -4.11 31.61 1.17
CA LYS A 512 -3.23 32.77 1.13
C LYS A 512 -1.79 32.32 1.40
N LYS A 513 -0.81 33.11 0.93
CA LYS A 513 0.62 32.80 1.12
C LYS A 513 1.00 32.71 2.60
N GLU A 514 0.36 33.49 3.44
CA GLU A 514 0.61 33.57 4.88
C GLU A 514 0.17 32.27 5.58
N ASP A 515 -0.95 31.68 5.14
CA ASP A 515 -1.43 30.37 5.63
C ASP A 515 -0.37 29.28 5.41
N VAL A 516 0.38 29.38 4.31
CA VAL A 516 1.47 28.44 3.95
C VAL A 516 2.71 28.67 4.82
N ALA A 517 3.09 29.93 5.01
CA ALA A 517 4.29 30.30 5.75
C ALA A 517 4.18 29.92 7.25
N GLU A 518 3.01 30.12 7.85
CA GLU A 518 2.73 29.75 9.24
C GLU A 518 2.88 28.24 9.48
N GLN A 519 2.53 27.42 8.48
CA GLN A 519 2.63 25.95 8.57
C GLN A 519 4.06 25.42 8.35
N VAL A 520 4.89 26.10 7.56
CA VAL A 520 6.16 25.54 7.05
C VAL A 520 7.42 26.16 7.68
N GLY A 521 7.43 27.47 7.98
CA GLY A 521 8.66 28.26 8.14
C GLY A 521 9.45 28.04 9.44
N ALA A 522 8.82 28.16 10.60
CA ALA A 522 9.49 27.99 11.91
C ALA A 522 9.61 26.52 12.40
N PRO A 523 8.65 25.62 12.12
CA PRO A 523 8.70 24.24 12.64
C PRO A 523 9.86 23.40 12.09
N LYS A 524 10.19 23.55 10.79
CA LYS A 524 11.19 22.69 10.13
C LYS A 524 12.63 22.95 10.60
N VAL A 525 13.03 24.22 10.76
CA VAL A 525 14.38 24.54 11.26
C VAL A 525 14.56 24.06 12.70
N ARG A 526 13.58 24.35 13.57
CA ARG A 526 13.55 23.85 14.96
C ARG A 526 13.63 22.33 15.02
N ARG A 527 12.96 21.63 14.08
CA ARG A 527 13.01 20.18 13.98
C ARG A 527 14.42 19.65 13.67
N LEU A 528 15.15 20.26 12.74
CA LEU A 528 16.51 19.83 12.43
C LEU A 528 17.47 20.06 13.60
N GLU A 529 17.33 21.17 14.33
CA GLU A 529 18.10 21.44 15.54
C GLU A 529 17.78 20.45 16.66
N GLU A 530 16.49 20.15 16.86
CA GLU A 530 16.03 19.13 17.81
C GLU A 530 16.63 17.77 17.48
N LEU A 531 16.61 17.34 16.21
CA LEU A 531 17.17 16.07 15.76
C LEU A 531 18.67 15.99 15.98
N ARG A 532 19.43 17.08 15.69
CA ARG A 532 20.86 17.15 16.01
C ARG A 532 21.12 16.95 17.50
N ARG A 533 20.37 17.67 18.34
CA ARG A 533 20.48 17.57 19.80
C ARG A 533 20.16 16.16 20.28
N LEU A 534 19.09 15.56 19.76
CA LEU A 534 18.62 14.23 20.13
C LEU A 534 19.64 13.15 19.74
N GLY A 535 20.13 13.17 18.50
CA GLY A 535 21.14 12.23 18.02
C GLY A 535 22.43 12.32 18.84
N LYS A 536 22.90 13.54 19.13
CA LYS A 536 24.05 13.76 20.01
C LYS A 536 23.82 13.21 21.42
N ALA A 537 22.67 13.52 22.03
CA ALA A 537 22.34 13.08 23.39
C ALA A 537 22.26 11.55 23.52
N TYR A 538 21.65 10.86 22.56
CA TYR A 538 21.62 9.39 22.54
C TYR A 538 23.02 8.79 22.40
N LYS A 539 23.85 9.38 21.52
CA LYS A 539 25.23 8.92 21.31
C LYS A 539 26.09 9.12 22.56
N GLU A 540 25.89 10.20 23.30
CA GLU A 540 26.64 10.50 24.53
C GLU A 540 26.17 9.66 25.72
N SER A 541 24.85 9.51 25.91
CA SER A 541 24.27 8.75 27.04
C SER A 541 24.54 7.24 26.98
N LYS A 542 24.73 6.69 25.78
CA LYS A 542 24.95 5.25 25.55
C LYS A 542 26.41 4.89 25.24
N LYS A 543 27.35 5.84 25.39
CA LYS A 543 28.80 5.54 25.37
C LYS A 543 29.27 4.78 26.62
N TRP A 544 28.44 4.70 27.66
CA TRP A 544 28.79 4.17 28.98
C TRP A 544 28.05 2.86 29.35
N THR A 545 27.24 2.33 28.44
CA THR A 545 26.51 1.05 28.55
C THR A 545 26.89 0.16 27.37
#